data_AF-A0AAJ2QEH1-F1
#
_entry.id   AF-A0AAJ2QEH1-F1
#
_cell.length_a   1.000
_cell.length_b   1.000
_cell.length_c   1.000
_cell.angle_alpha   90.00
_cell.angle_beta   90.00
_cell.angle_gamma   90.00
#
_symmetry.space_group_name_H-M   'P 1'
#
loop_
_entity.id
_entity.type
_entity.pdbx_description
1 polymer ?
#
loop_
_entity_poly.entity_id
_entity_poly.type
_entity_poly.pdbx_seq_one_letter_code
_entity_poly.pdbx_strand_id
1 'polypeptide(L)'
;MQLASSNVDVAETLEILGRSSVSLTWVDLYKVYEIVRGNVGGDKQLKATQWVSSGDLSAFTASANRPDVSGSEARHARATGTGLPKRTMTLAEGEAFVRSLVLAWWNYLGGQPSA
;
A
#
# COMPACT_ATOMS: atom_id res chain seq x y z
N MET A 1 -4.28 11.79 -16.74
CA MET A 1 -3.96 10.43 -17.21
C MET A 1 -2.60 10.30 -17.92
N GLN A 2 -1.83 11.38 -18.15
CA GLN A 2 -0.54 11.30 -18.86
C GLN A 2 0.53 10.45 -18.16
N LEU A 3 0.53 10.41 -16.81
CA LEU A 3 1.46 9.59 -16.01
C LEU A 3 1.24 8.08 -16.20
N ALA A 4 -0.01 7.61 -16.30
CA ALA A 4 -0.32 6.20 -16.48
C ALA A 4 0.11 5.68 -17.85
N SER A 5 0.02 6.52 -18.89
CA SER A 5 0.48 6.17 -20.24
C SER A 5 2.00 6.11 -20.38
N SER A 6 2.76 6.66 -19.42
CA SER A 6 4.23 6.72 -19.47
C SER A 6 4.92 5.94 -18.35
N ASN A 7 4.18 5.39 -17.39
CA ASN A 7 4.72 4.63 -16.26
C ASN A 7 3.89 3.36 -16.02
N VAL A 8 4.51 2.20 -16.26
CA VAL A 8 3.88 0.87 -16.16
C VAL A 8 3.38 0.57 -14.74
N ASP A 9 4.11 1.01 -13.71
CA ASP A 9 3.75 0.77 -12.31
C ASP A 9 2.56 1.64 -11.86
N VAL A 10 2.44 2.84 -12.44
CA VAL A 10 1.25 3.69 -12.27
C VAL A 10 0.03 3.04 -12.95
N ALA A 11 0.21 2.47 -14.15
CA ALA A 11 -0.86 1.76 -14.85
C ALA A 11 -1.31 0.51 -14.08
N GLU A 12 -0.38 -0.31 -13.57
CA GLU A 12 -0.67 -1.49 -12.76
C GLU A 12 -1.41 -1.11 -11.46
N THR A 13 -0.96 -0.05 -10.78
CA THR A 13 -1.64 0.48 -9.59
C THR A 13 -3.08 0.87 -9.89
N LEU A 14 -3.32 1.57 -11.01
CA LEU A 14 -4.67 1.96 -11.44
C LEU A 14 -5.53 0.75 -11.80
N GLU A 15 -4.96 -0.26 -12.43
CA GLU A 15 -5.68 -1.49 -12.76
C GLU A 15 -6.15 -2.20 -11.48
N ILE A 16 -5.27 -2.35 -10.49
CA ILE A 16 -5.61 -2.99 -9.21
C ILE A 16 -6.69 -2.18 -8.47
N LEU A 17 -6.50 -0.87 -8.32
CA LEU A 17 -7.43 0.01 -7.59
C LEU A 17 -8.76 0.26 -8.34
N GLY A 18 -8.74 0.09 -9.66
CA GLY A 18 -9.84 0.37 -10.59
C GLY A 18 -10.74 -0.83 -10.88
N ARG A 19 -10.60 -1.96 -10.17
CA ARG A 19 -11.51 -3.12 -10.28
C ARG A 19 -12.89 -2.78 -9.72
N SER A 20 -13.66 -1.99 -10.46
CA SER A 20 -14.96 -1.41 -10.03
C SER A 20 -16.04 -2.45 -9.71
N SER A 21 -15.87 -3.71 -10.09
CA SER A 21 -16.82 -4.80 -9.89
C SER A 21 -16.50 -5.73 -8.72
N VAL A 22 -15.35 -5.56 -8.05
CA VAL A 22 -14.91 -6.41 -6.92
C VAL A 22 -14.33 -5.53 -5.83
N SER A 23 -14.82 -5.68 -4.59
CA SER A 23 -14.21 -5.00 -3.44
C SER A 23 -12.74 -5.39 -3.29
N LEU A 24 -11.87 -4.40 -3.07
CA LEU A 24 -10.44 -4.64 -2.88
C LEU A 24 -10.19 -5.51 -1.64
N THR A 25 -9.30 -6.47 -1.76
CA THR A 25 -8.88 -7.34 -0.64
C THR A 25 -7.57 -6.85 -0.02
N TRP A 26 -7.17 -7.40 1.12
CA TRP A 26 -5.84 -7.15 1.68
C TRP A 26 -4.70 -7.51 0.72
N VAL A 27 -4.90 -8.53 -0.12
CA VAL A 27 -3.93 -8.92 -1.14
C VAL A 27 -3.78 -7.84 -2.19
N ASP A 28 -4.89 -7.29 -2.69
CA ASP A 28 -4.86 -6.21 -3.69
C ASP A 28 -4.20 -4.95 -3.12
N LEU A 29 -4.58 -4.56 -1.91
CA LEU A 29 -4.01 -3.40 -1.22
C LEU A 29 -2.50 -3.57 -0.97
N TYR A 30 -2.07 -4.77 -0.58
CA TYR A 30 -0.65 -5.03 -0.31
C TYR A 30 0.20 -5.01 -1.59
N LYS A 31 -0.33 -5.50 -2.73
CA LYS A 31 0.35 -5.40 -4.03
C LYS A 31 0.62 -3.95 -4.42
N VAL A 32 -0.38 -3.07 -4.28
CA VAL A 32 -0.20 -1.64 -4.54
C VAL A 32 0.86 -1.04 -3.63
N TYR A 33 0.85 -1.38 -2.34
CA TYR A 33 1.92 -0.96 -1.43
C TYR A 33 3.30 -1.47 -1.87
N GLU A 34 3.43 -2.72 -2.33
CA GLU A 34 4.68 -3.29 -2.83
C GLU A 34 5.21 -2.54 -4.06
N ILE A 35 4.33 -2.14 -5.00
CA ILE A 35 4.68 -1.33 -6.18
C ILE A 35 5.26 0.02 -5.75
N VAL A 36 4.56 0.77 -4.89
CA VAL A 36 5.02 2.08 -4.40
C VAL A 36 6.34 1.94 -3.65
N ARG A 37 6.43 0.96 -2.74
CA ARG A 37 7.64 0.66 -1.96
C ARG A 37 8.83 0.36 -2.86
N GLY A 38 8.63 -0.44 -3.91
CA GLY A 38 9.67 -0.77 -4.89
C GLY A 38 10.18 0.47 -5.61
N ASN A 39 9.28 1.32 -6.09
CA ASN A 39 9.60 2.56 -6.79
C ASN A 39 10.37 3.57 -5.92
N VAL A 40 10.09 3.61 -4.63
CA VAL A 40 10.78 4.49 -3.68
C VAL A 40 12.12 3.92 -3.21
N GLY A 41 12.41 2.64 -3.48
CA GLY A 41 13.67 1.99 -3.08
C GLY A 41 13.60 1.24 -1.74
N GLY A 42 12.42 0.86 -1.28
CA GLY A 42 12.20 0.03 -0.09
C GLY A 42 11.68 0.79 1.14
N ASP A 43 11.52 0.07 2.26
CA ASP A 43 10.88 0.60 3.47
C ASP A 43 11.64 1.76 4.12
N LYS A 44 12.98 1.73 4.05
CA LYS A 44 13.82 2.77 4.63
C LYS A 44 13.59 4.10 3.92
N GLN A 45 13.60 4.08 2.59
CA GLN A 45 13.36 5.24 1.75
C GLN A 45 11.90 5.68 1.85
N LEU A 46 10.95 4.75 1.86
CA LEU A 46 9.53 5.08 2.02
C LEU A 46 9.27 5.82 3.33
N LYS A 47 9.86 5.38 4.45
CA LYS A 47 9.77 6.11 5.72
C LYS A 47 10.42 7.50 5.66
N ALA A 48 11.50 7.65 4.90
CA ALA A 48 12.18 8.94 4.72
C ALA A 48 11.36 9.95 3.90
N THR A 49 10.42 9.49 3.05
CA THR A 49 9.52 10.39 2.31
C THR A 49 8.55 11.17 3.20
N GLN A 50 8.28 10.67 4.40
CA GLN A 50 7.26 11.18 5.32
C GLN A 50 5.83 11.22 4.74
N TRP A 51 5.55 10.52 3.63
CA TRP A 51 4.19 10.42 3.06
C TRP A 51 3.20 9.70 3.98
N VAL A 52 3.72 8.82 4.83
CA VAL A 52 2.94 8.07 5.83
C VAL A 52 3.72 7.97 7.13
N SER A 53 3.01 7.87 8.26
CA SER A 53 3.67 7.65 9.55
C SER A 53 4.19 6.21 9.66
N SER A 54 5.25 6.00 10.45
CA SER A 54 5.71 4.64 10.77
C SER A 54 4.65 3.81 11.50
N GLY A 55 3.75 4.46 12.25
CA GLY A 55 2.63 3.83 12.92
C GLY A 55 1.58 3.30 11.95
N ASP A 56 1.22 4.09 10.93
CA ASP A 56 0.24 3.68 9.92
C ASP A 56 0.81 2.58 9.02
N LEU A 57 2.08 2.68 8.62
CA LEU A 57 2.75 1.61 7.88
C LEU A 57 2.79 0.30 8.68
N SER A 58 3.07 0.39 9.98
CA SER A 58 3.05 -0.79 10.87
C SER A 58 1.64 -1.36 11.05
N ALA A 59 0.61 -0.51 11.18
CA ALA A 59 -0.77 -0.94 11.34
C ALA A 59 -1.31 -1.59 10.05
N PHE A 60 -1.01 -0.99 8.89
CA PHE A 60 -1.36 -1.53 7.59
C PHE A 60 -0.72 -2.90 7.38
N THR A 61 0.60 -3.01 7.53
CA THR A 61 1.32 -4.27 7.31
C THR A 61 0.90 -5.36 8.30
N ALA A 62 0.60 -5.02 9.56
CA ALA A 62 0.08 -5.98 10.53
C ALA A 62 -1.31 -6.50 10.14
N SER A 63 -2.21 -5.62 9.69
CA SER A 63 -3.59 -5.97 9.32
C SER A 63 -3.62 -6.80 8.04
N ALA A 64 -2.90 -6.37 7.00
CA ALA A 64 -2.87 -7.06 5.73
C ALA A 64 -2.21 -8.44 5.80
N ASN A 65 -1.17 -8.63 6.63
CA ASN A 65 -0.36 -9.84 6.61
C ASN A 65 -0.77 -10.89 7.64
N ARG A 66 -1.42 -10.52 8.75
CA ARG A 66 -1.52 -11.44 9.89
C ARG A 66 -2.91 -12.06 10.04
N PRO A 67 -3.02 -13.40 10.08
CA PRO A 67 -4.31 -14.08 10.23
C PRO A 67 -4.89 -13.95 11.65
N ASP A 68 -4.08 -13.64 12.67
CA ASP A 68 -4.57 -13.31 14.01
C ASP A 68 -5.15 -11.89 14.11
N VAL A 69 -5.03 -11.08 13.05
CA VAL A 69 -5.63 -9.73 12.95
C VAL A 69 -6.82 -9.74 11.99
N SER A 70 -6.65 -10.28 10.79
CA SER A 70 -7.67 -10.22 9.73
C SER A 70 -8.22 -11.58 9.30
N GLY A 71 -7.95 -12.65 10.05
CA GLY A 71 -8.53 -13.96 9.80
C GLY A 71 -8.11 -14.55 8.46
N SER A 72 -9.06 -15.18 7.76
CA SER A 72 -8.87 -15.78 6.43
C SER A 72 -8.53 -14.76 5.34
N GLU A 73 -8.88 -13.49 5.55
CA GLU A 73 -8.65 -12.43 4.57
C GLU A 73 -7.20 -11.93 4.56
N ALA A 74 -6.42 -12.27 5.60
CA ALA A 74 -5.02 -11.90 5.66
C ALA A 74 -4.23 -12.56 4.52
N ARG A 75 -3.23 -11.86 3.98
CA ARG A 75 -2.38 -12.35 2.89
C ARG A 75 -1.63 -13.63 3.25
N HIS A 76 -1.21 -13.78 4.50
CA HIS A 76 -0.46 -14.96 4.96
C HIS A 76 -1.30 -15.88 5.82
N ALA A 77 -1.16 -17.19 5.60
CA ALA A 77 -1.85 -18.22 6.38
C ALA A 77 -1.31 -18.41 7.82
N ARG A 78 -0.15 -17.82 8.14
CA ARG A 78 0.49 -17.89 9.45
C ARG A 78 0.98 -16.51 9.87
N ALA A 79 0.79 -16.17 11.14
CA ALA A 79 1.31 -14.92 11.68
C ALA A 79 2.84 -14.92 11.63
N THR A 80 3.39 -13.83 11.12
CA THR A 80 4.83 -13.57 11.13
C THR A 80 5.16 -12.55 12.23
N GLY A 81 6.26 -12.80 12.96
CA GLY A 81 6.70 -11.95 14.08
C GLY A 81 6.09 -12.33 15.42
N THR A 82 6.55 -11.68 16.49
CA THR A 82 6.14 -11.95 17.88
C THR A 82 5.28 -10.81 18.45
N GLY A 83 4.25 -11.16 19.23
CA GLY A 83 3.41 -10.19 19.95
C GLY A 83 2.21 -9.66 19.16
N LEU A 84 1.31 -8.98 19.88
CA LEU A 84 0.12 -8.35 19.31
C LEU A 84 0.47 -6.98 18.71
N PRO A 85 -0.10 -6.61 17.54
CA PRO A 85 0.06 -5.27 17.00
C PRO A 85 -0.49 -4.21 17.97
N LYS A 86 0.21 -3.08 18.10
CA LYS A 86 -0.26 -1.94 18.92
C LYS A 86 -1.45 -1.21 18.30
N ARG A 87 -1.55 -1.25 16.97
CA ARG A 87 -2.60 -0.66 16.15
C ARG A 87 -2.88 -1.59 14.98
N THR A 88 -4.14 -1.63 14.57
CA THR A 88 -4.64 -2.38 13.41
C THR A 88 -5.50 -1.44 12.57
N MET A 89 -5.87 -1.90 11.38
CA MET A 89 -6.76 -1.23 10.45
C MET A 89 -7.85 -2.23 10.03
N THR A 90 -9.07 -1.73 9.90
CA THR A 90 -10.10 -2.35 9.09
C THR A 90 -9.69 -2.32 7.61
N LEU A 91 -10.32 -3.14 6.77
CA LEU A 91 -10.06 -3.14 5.33
C LEU A 91 -10.28 -1.76 4.69
N ALA A 92 -11.34 -1.04 5.12
CA ALA A 92 -11.64 0.31 4.65
C ALA A 92 -10.55 1.33 5.05
N GLU A 93 -10.02 1.25 6.28
CA GLU A 93 -8.89 2.09 6.70
C GLU A 93 -7.62 1.74 5.92
N GLY A 94 -7.39 0.44 5.65
CA GLY A 94 -6.30 -0.02 4.81
C GLY A 94 -6.40 0.53 3.38
N GLU A 95 -7.60 0.54 2.80
CA GLU A 95 -7.83 1.12 1.47
C GLU A 95 -7.58 2.63 1.47
N ALA A 96 -8.09 3.35 2.46
CA ALA A 96 -7.85 4.79 2.61
C ALA A 96 -6.36 5.11 2.76
N PHE A 97 -5.63 4.29 3.53
CA PHE A 97 -4.18 4.37 3.67
C PHE A 97 -3.47 4.19 2.33
N VAL A 98 -3.78 3.13 1.58
CA VAL A 98 -3.15 2.85 0.28
C VAL A 98 -3.46 3.95 -0.75
N ARG A 99 -4.69 4.44 -0.80
CA ARG A 99 -5.07 5.55 -1.70
C ARG A 99 -4.28 6.82 -1.36
N SER A 100 -4.12 7.15 -0.08
CA SER A 100 -3.32 8.29 0.36
C SER A 100 -1.85 8.14 -0.02
N LEU A 101 -1.28 6.95 0.17
CA LEU A 101 0.09 6.63 -0.21
C LEU A 101 0.32 6.79 -1.71
N VAL A 102 -0.59 6.27 -2.53
CA VAL A 102 -0.53 6.39 -4.00
C VAL A 102 -0.63 7.83 -4.47
N LEU A 103 -1.53 8.62 -3.88
CA LEU A 103 -1.64 10.05 -4.19
C LEU A 103 -0.34 10.81 -3.88
N ALA A 104 0.28 10.53 -2.73
CA ALA A 104 1.55 11.15 -2.36
C ALA A 104 2.67 10.78 -3.36
N TRP A 105 2.74 9.51 -3.77
CA TRP A 105 3.69 9.05 -4.77
C TRP A 105 3.47 9.72 -6.14
N TRP A 106 2.24 9.82 -6.62
CA TRP A 106 1.95 10.46 -7.90
C TRP A 106 2.23 11.96 -7.89
N ASN A 107 1.96 12.64 -6.77
CA ASN A 107 2.35 14.04 -6.60
C ASN A 107 3.87 14.21 -6.68
N TYR A 108 4.63 13.29 -6.08
CA TYR A 108 6.09 13.28 -6.21
C TYR A 108 6.54 13.08 -7.66
N LEU A 109 5.95 12.12 -8.39
CA LEU A 109 6.26 11.90 -9.80
C LEU A 109 5.93 13.10 -10.68
N GLY A 110 4.78 13.75 -10.46
CA GLY A 110 4.37 14.94 -11.21
C GLY A 110 5.20 16.19 -10.91
N GLY A 111 5.92 16.22 -9.78
CA GLY A 111 6.84 17.27 -9.41
C GLY A 111 8.30 17.04 -9.86
N GLN A 112 8.62 15.85 -10.40
CA GLN A 112 9.95 15.62 -10.99
C GLN A 112 10.04 16.32 -12.36
N PRO A 113 11.15 17.01 -12.67
CA PRO A 113 11.39 17.46 -14.03
C PRO A 113 11.42 16.23 -14.97
N SER A 114 10.79 16.34 -16.13
CA SER A 114 10.94 15.34 -17.19
C SER A 114 12.43 15.15 -17.49
N ALA A 115 12.91 13.92 -17.34
CA ALA A 115 14.26 13.54 -17.74
C ALA A 115 14.44 13.61 -19.27
#